data_AF-A0AAN8KJP6-F1
#
_entry.id   AF-A0AAN8KJP6-F1
#
_cell.length_a   1.000
_cell.length_b   1.000
_cell.length_c   1.000
_cell.angle_alpha   90.00
_cell.angle_beta   90.00
_cell.angle_gamma   90.00
#
_symmetry.space_group_name_H-M   'P 1'
#
loop_
_entity.id
_entity.type
_entity.pdbx_description
1 polymer ?
#
loop_
_entity_poly.entity_id
_entity_poly.type
_entity_poly.pdbx_seq_one_letter_code
_entity_poly.pdbx_strand_id
1 'polypeptide(L)'
;MLKSRLLRYWKGNKRVISTKVHKVNEKAKKRGPERKLTVEQELIMVFLKLRLNLPQVLLGDIFGIRQSLCSQITTTWLKILSRLLKNLIIKPSKEEIKSCLPKSFQELVPTARSIIDCSEFYIETSNSLDIQAATILLSVLLT
;
A
#
# COMPACT_ATOMS: atom_id res chain seq x y z
N MET A 1 4.38 2.74 19.45
CA MET A 1 3.17 2.06 18.92
C MET A 1 2.17 3.07 18.39
N LEU A 2 1.66 2.88 17.17
CA LEU A 2 0.60 3.71 16.60
C LEU A 2 -0.68 3.55 17.45
N LYS A 3 -1.10 4.59 18.18
CA LYS A 3 -2.33 4.53 18.96
C LYS A 3 -3.52 4.45 18.00
N SER A 4 -4.42 3.47 18.21
CA SER A 4 -5.65 3.24 17.44
C SER A 4 -6.50 4.49 17.23
N ARG A 5 -6.44 5.43 18.19
CA ARG A 5 -7.11 6.72 18.16
C ARG A 5 -6.66 7.64 17.01
N LEU A 6 -5.45 7.48 16.47
CA LEU A 6 -4.89 8.33 15.42
C LEU A 6 -5.08 7.77 14.00
N LEU A 7 -5.23 6.44 13.88
CA LEU A 7 -5.41 5.80 12.58
C LEU A 7 -6.74 6.27 11.96
N ARG A 8 -6.71 6.73 10.72
CA ARG A 8 -7.89 7.07 9.91
C ARG A 8 -7.85 6.25 8.63
N TYR A 9 -8.96 5.59 8.31
CA TYR A 9 -9.04 4.86 7.04
C TYR A 9 -8.99 5.80 5.85
N TRP A 10 -8.34 5.33 4.80
CA TRP A 10 -8.30 6.02 3.52
C TRP A 10 -9.72 6.16 2.93
N LYS A 11 -10.01 7.33 2.33
CA LYS A 11 -11.31 7.67 1.73
C LYS A 11 -11.24 8.05 0.23
N GLY A 12 -10.16 7.69 -0.46
CA GLY A 12 -9.98 8.00 -1.88
C GLY A 12 -9.41 9.40 -2.15
N ASN A 13 -9.23 9.73 -3.44
CA ASN A 13 -8.65 11.00 -3.90
C ASN A 13 -9.67 12.16 -3.98
N LYS A 14 -10.97 11.90 -3.81
CA LYS A 14 -12.00 12.95 -3.77
C LYS A 14 -11.89 13.72 -2.46
N ARG A 15 -11.16 14.84 -2.46
CA ARG A 15 -11.15 15.78 -1.33
C ARG A 15 -12.49 16.51 -1.30
N VAL A 16 -13.41 16.09 -0.43
CA VAL A 16 -14.40 17.03 0.09
C VAL A 16 -13.64 17.92 1.07
N ILE A 17 -13.22 19.10 0.62
CA ILE A 17 -12.60 20.11 1.49
C ILE A 17 -13.70 20.56 2.46
N SER A 18 -13.71 19.99 3.66
CA SER A 18 -14.53 20.54 4.73
C SER A 18 -13.83 21.78 5.26
N THR A 19 -14.41 22.95 5.02
CA THR A 19 -13.96 24.26 5.54
C THR A 19 -14.08 24.38 7.06
N LYS A 20 -14.61 23.36 7.76
CA LYS A 20 -14.80 23.37 9.21
C LYS A 20 -13.55 22.80 9.90
N VAL A 21 -12.78 23.69 10.52
CA VAL A 21 -11.72 23.34 11.48
C VAL A 21 -12.38 22.68 12.69
N HIS A 22 -12.38 21.35 12.74
CA HIS A 22 -12.85 20.62 13.89
C HIS A 22 -11.77 20.68 14.99
N LYS A 23 -12.04 21.43 16.08
CA LYS A 23 -11.25 21.33 17.31
C LYS A 23 -11.25 19.86 17.76
N VAL A 24 -10.08 19.21 17.76
CA VAL A 24 -9.92 17.83 18.21
C VAL A 24 -10.06 17.83 19.74
N ASN A 25 -11.26 17.54 20.24
CA ASN A 25 -11.45 17.30 21.66
C ASN A 25 -11.08 15.84 21.97
N GLU A 26 -9.98 15.63 22.71
CA GLU A 26 -9.46 14.28 23.03
C GLU A 26 -10.44 13.40 23.81
N LYS A 27 -11.44 14.00 24.46
CA LYS A 27 -12.48 13.31 25.25
C LYS A 27 -13.79 13.08 24.48
N ALA A 28 -13.92 13.57 23.25
CA ALA A 28 -15.14 13.37 22.47
C ALA A 28 -15.22 11.94 21.91
N LYS A 29 -16.30 11.21 22.23
CA LYS A 29 -16.61 9.92 21.59
C LYS A 29 -16.76 10.16 20.08
N LYS A 30 -15.95 9.47 19.27
CA LYS A 30 -15.98 9.65 17.81
C LYS A 30 -17.37 9.28 17.29
N ARG A 31 -17.94 10.15 16.45
CA ARG A 31 -19.18 9.87 15.72
C ARG A 31 -18.86 8.88 14.61
N GLY A 32 -19.34 7.65 14.71
CA GLY A 32 -19.18 6.58 13.71
C GLY A 32 -19.15 5.19 14.33
N PRO A 33 -19.30 4.12 13.51
CA PRO A 33 -19.19 2.74 13.98
C PRO A 33 -17.84 2.48 14.64
N GLU A 34 -17.85 1.65 15.68
CA GLU A 34 -16.62 1.18 16.30
C GLU A 34 -15.80 0.33 15.34
N ARG A 35 -14.48 0.36 15.49
CA ARG A 35 -13.59 -0.50 14.70
C ARG A 35 -13.84 -1.95 15.07
N LYS A 36 -14.03 -2.80 14.07
CA LYS A 36 -14.19 -4.25 14.26
C LYS A 36 -12.90 -4.96 14.65
N LEU A 37 -11.75 -4.43 14.21
CA LEU A 37 -10.44 -5.00 14.46
C LEU A 37 -9.58 -4.04 15.28
N THR A 38 -8.69 -4.59 16.10
CA THR A 38 -7.61 -3.83 16.74
C THR A 38 -6.54 -3.46 15.71
N VAL A 39 -5.69 -2.48 16.02
CA VAL A 39 -4.58 -2.07 15.15
C VAL A 39 -3.63 -3.23 14.87
N GLU A 40 -3.42 -4.09 15.86
CA GLU A 40 -2.55 -5.27 15.73
C GLU A 40 -3.17 -6.31 14.80
N GLN A 41 -4.47 -6.60 14.95
CA GLN A 41 -5.19 -7.49 14.05
C GLN A 41 -5.19 -6.97 12.60
N GLU A 42 -5.41 -5.67 12.39
CA GLU A 42 -5.32 -5.06 11.07
C GLU A 42 -3.92 -5.21 10.47
N LEU A 43 -2.85 -5.02 11.26
CA LEU A 43 -1.48 -5.16 10.81
C LEU A 43 -1.14 -6.61 10.43
N ILE A 44 -1.56 -7.58 11.24
CA ILE A 44 -1.37 -9.01 10.95
C ILE A 44 -2.10 -9.38 9.65
N MET A 45 -3.35 -8.94 9.47
CA MET A 45 -4.10 -9.17 8.23
C MET A 45 -3.36 -8.64 7.00
N VAL A 46 -2.76 -7.46 7.11
CA VAL A 46 -1.99 -6.84 6.01
C VAL A 46 -0.70 -7.61 5.74
N PHE A 47 0.00 -8.09 6.76
CA PHE A 47 1.19 -8.92 6.57
C PHE A 47 0.86 -10.28 5.96
N LEU A 48 -0.27 -10.90 6.33
CA LEU A 48 -0.75 -12.11 5.66
C LEU A 48 -1.05 -11.84 4.19
N LYS A 49 -1.72 -10.72 3.86
CA LYS A 49 -1.96 -10.32 2.47
C LYS A 49 -0.65 -10.12 1.70
N LEU A 50 0.34 -9.45 2.28
CA LEU A 50 1.60 -9.14 1.60
C LEU A 50 2.51 -10.37 1.45
N ARG A 51 2.58 -11.22 2.47
CA ARG A 51 3.48 -12.38 2.51
C ARG A 51 2.95 -13.55 1.67
N LEU A 52 1.64 -13.77 1.69
CA LEU A 52 1.00 -14.96 1.12
C LEU A 52 0.05 -14.64 -0.04
N ASN A 53 -0.16 -13.36 -0.37
CA ASN A 53 -1.11 -12.90 -1.39
C ASN A 53 -2.55 -13.44 -1.23
N LEU A 54 -3.01 -13.65 0.00
CA LEU A 54 -4.34 -14.24 0.26
C LEU A 54 -5.50 -13.43 -0.39
N PRO A 55 -6.51 -14.07 -0.99
CA PRO A 55 -7.71 -13.38 -1.50
C PRO A 55 -8.40 -12.57 -0.40
N GLN A 56 -9.00 -11.42 -0.73
CA GLN A 56 -9.65 -10.60 0.31
C GLN A 56 -10.92 -11.26 0.87
N VAL A 57 -11.54 -12.18 0.12
CA VAL A 57 -12.65 -13.00 0.61
C VAL A 57 -12.18 -13.87 1.77
N LEU A 58 -11.08 -14.62 1.57
CA LEU A 58 -10.50 -15.48 2.60
C LEU A 58 -10.03 -14.67 3.83
N LEU A 59 -9.42 -13.50 3.63
CA LEU A 59 -9.08 -12.61 4.74
C LEU A 59 -10.32 -12.10 5.48
N GLY A 60 -11.42 -11.88 4.76
CA GLY A 60 -12.71 -11.54 5.37
C GLY A 60 -13.22 -12.64 6.29
N ASP A 61 -13.14 -13.88 5.84
CA ASP A 61 -13.57 -15.06 6.61
C ASP A 61 -12.69 -15.27 7.85
N ILE A 62 -11.35 -15.20 7.71
CA ILE A 62 -10.41 -15.38 8.83
C ILE A 62 -10.61 -14.32 9.92
N PHE A 63 -10.86 -13.06 9.54
CA PHE A 63 -10.98 -11.93 10.47
C PHE A 63 -12.43 -11.56 10.81
N GLY A 64 -13.43 -12.28 10.29
CA GLY A 64 -14.85 -12.04 10.56
C GLY A 64 -15.34 -10.67 10.07
N ILE A 65 -14.80 -10.17 8.96
CA ILE A 65 -15.13 -8.85 8.41
C ILE A 65 -15.53 -8.92 6.93
N ARG A 66 -16.24 -7.89 6.46
CA ARG A 66 -16.66 -7.80 5.06
C ARG A 66 -15.43 -7.57 4.16
N GLN A 67 -15.44 -8.16 2.97
CA GLN A 67 -14.38 -7.99 1.96
C GLN A 67 -14.07 -6.51 1.66
N SER A 68 -15.09 -5.65 1.63
CA SER A 68 -14.92 -4.20 1.44
C SER A 68 -14.10 -3.55 2.57
N LEU A 69 -14.27 -4.01 3.81
CA LEU A 69 -13.48 -3.56 4.95
C LEU A 69 -12.04 -4.09 4.87
N CYS A 70 -11.82 -5.33 4.44
CA CYS A 70 -10.48 -5.87 4.18
C CYS A 70 -9.72 -5.00 3.17
N SER A 71 -10.37 -4.64 2.06
CA SER A 71 -9.78 -3.78 1.02
C SER A 71 -9.44 -2.39 1.56
N GLN A 72 -10.34 -1.79 2.35
CA GLN A 72 -10.12 -0.47 2.96
C GLN A 72 -8.96 -0.48 3.97
N ILE A 73 -8.88 -1.50 4.83
CA ILE A 73 -7.78 -1.67 5.79
C ILE A 73 -6.47 -1.87 5.03
N THR A 74 -6.44 -2.80 4.07
CA THR A 74 -5.24 -3.10 3.26
C THR A 74 -4.73 -1.85 2.56
N THR A 75 -5.59 -1.11 1.87
CA THR A 75 -5.23 0.15 1.21
C THR A 75 -4.69 1.20 2.18
N THR A 76 -5.29 1.30 3.37
CA THR A 76 -4.86 2.26 4.40
C THR A 76 -3.46 1.93 4.90
N TRP A 77 -3.21 0.66 5.24
CA TRP A 77 -1.93 0.22 5.75
C TRP A 77 -0.83 0.23 4.69
N LEU A 78 -1.13 -0.13 3.44
CA LEU A 78 -0.16 0.00 2.34
C LEU A 78 0.36 1.43 2.19
N LYS A 79 -0.51 2.45 2.31
CA LYS A 79 -0.10 3.86 2.26
C LYS A 79 0.75 4.26 3.47
N ILE A 80 0.47 3.70 4.64
CA ILE A 80 1.24 3.97 5.87
C ILE A 80 2.61 3.30 5.76
N LEU A 81 2.65 2.01 5.45
CA LEU A 81 3.88 1.23 5.27
C LEU A 81 4.74 1.83 4.17
N SER A 82 4.18 2.24 3.03
CA SER A 82 4.92 2.94 1.97
C SER A 82 5.64 4.18 2.47
N ARG A 83 5.03 4.96 3.38
CA ARG A 83 5.68 6.14 3.98
C ARG A 83 6.76 5.76 4.97
N LEU A 84 6.51 4.74 5.80
CA LEU A 84 7.45 4.29 6.82
C LEU A 84 8.68 3.60 6.21
N LEU A 85 8.47 2.78 5.19
CA LEU A 85 9.49 2.00 4.51
C LEU A 85 10.21 2.77 3.41
N LYS A 86 9.76 3.99 3.08
CA LYS A 86 10.39 4.83 2.04
C LYS A 86 11.89 4.97 2.23
N ASN A 87 12.34 5.11 3.47
CA ASN A 87 13.75 5.33 3.79
C ASN A 87 14.54 4.02 3.93
N LEU A 88 13.89 2.86 3.99
CA LEU A 88 14.57 1.56 4.02
C LEU A 88 15.10 1.18 2.62
N ILE A 89 14.46 1.69 1.56
CA ILE A 89 14.92 1.50 0.18
C ILE A 89 15.88 2.65 -0.15
N ILE A 90 17.18 2.42 0.05
CA ILE A 90 18.21 3.37 -0.36
C ILE A 90 18.28 3.36 -1.88
N LYS A 91 17.87 4.46 -2.50
CA LYS A 91 18.00 4.65 -3.94
C LYS A 91 19.28 5.43 -4.21
N PRO A 92 20.33 4.81 -4.78
CA PRO A 92 21.54 5.54 -5.15
C PRO A 92 21.24 6.62 -6.19
N SER A 93 22.08 7.65 -6.22
CA SER A 93 21.99 8.75 -7.18
C SER A 93 22.18 8.24 -8.62
N LYS A 94 21.80 9.05 -9.61
CA LYS A 94 21.94 8.65 -11.02
C LYS A 94 23.41 8.48 -11.38
N GLU A 95 24.24 9.32 -10.80
CA GLU A 95 25.67 9.44 -11.02
C GLU A 95 26.38 8.20 -10.47
N GLU A 96 26.08 7.81 -9.23
CA GLU A 96 26.62 6.60 -8.59
C GLU A 96 26.23 5.31 -9.35
N ILE A 97 24.99 5.22 -9.83
CA ILE A 97 24.57 4.06 -10.61
C ILE A 97 25.33 3.99 -11.93
N LYS A 98 25.48 5.12 -12.64
CA LYS A 98 26.23 5.17 -13.90
C LYS A 98 27.69 4.79 -13.73
N SER A 99 28.34 5.23 -12.64
CA SER A 99 29.74 4.85 -12.38
C SER A 99 29.92 3.35 -12.12
N CYS A 100 28.89 2.69 -11.59
CA CYS A 100 28.91 1.26 -11.26
C CYS A 100 28.23 0.37 -12.31
N LEU A 101 27.73 0.93 -13.42
CA LEU A 101 26.98 0.19 -14.42
C LEU A 101 27.93 -0.70 -15.25
N PRO A 102 27.68 -2.01 -15.39
CA PRO A 102 28.52 -2.88 -16.23
C PRO A 102 28.52 -2.44 -17.70
N LYS A 103 29.65 -2.62 -18.41
CA LYS A 103 29.81 -2.20 -19.81
C LYS A 103 28.73 -2.78 -20.75
N SER A 104 28.38 -4.04 -20.58
CA SER A 104 27.30 -4.69 -21.34
C SER A 104 25.95 -3.96 -21.20
N PHE A 105 25.66 -3.45 -20.01
CA PHE A 105 24.46 -2.66 -19.75
C PHE A 105 24.59 -1.21 -20.26
N GLN A 106 25.78 -0.63 -20.26
CA GLN A 106 25.99 0.71 -20.84
C GLN A 106 25.70 0.72 -22.35
N GLU A 107 26.04 -0.36 -23.06
CA GLU A 107 25.81 -0.49 -24.50
C GLU A 107 24.34 -0.79 -24.84
N LEU A 108 23.70 -1.68 -24.07
CA LEU A 108 22.32 -2.11 -24.32
C LEU A 108 21.27 -1.17 -23.72
N VAL A 109 21.48 -0.71 -22.48
CA VAL A 109 20.50 0.06 -21.68
C VAL A 109 21.22 1.11 -20.79
N PRO A 110 21.80 2.17 -21.38
CA PRO A 110 22.60 3.18 -20.64
C PRO A 110 21.81 3.99 -19.60
N THR A 111 20.48 3.92 -19.63
CA THR A 111 19.58 4.60 -18.70
C THR A 111 19.12 3.71 -17.55
N ALA A 112 19.57 2.44 -17.50
CA ALA A 112 19.22 1.49 -16.46
C ALA A 112 19.60 2.03 -15.07
N ARG A 113 18.67 1.93 -14.12
CA ARG A 113 18.82 2.45 -12.74
C ARG A 113 18.72 1.38 -11.68
N SER A 114 17.99 0.32 -11.96
CA SER A 114 17.80 -0.84 -11.10
C SER A 114 17.43 -2.02 -11.97
N ILE A 115 17.98 -3.19 -11.68
CA ILE A 115 17.54 -4.45 -12.26
C ILE A 115 16.57 -5.03 -11.23
N ILE A 116 15.34 -5.26 -11.65
CA ILE A 116 14.32 -5.85 -10.80
C ILE A 116 14.09 -7.24 -11.34
N ASP A 117 14.44 -8.25 -10.54
CA ASP A 117 14.13 -9.64 -10.86
C ASP A 117 12.68 -9.91 -10.49
N CYS A 118 11.78 -9.73 -11.46
CA CYS A 118 10.35 -9.96 -11.28
C CYS A 118 10.00 -11.39 -11.66
N SER A 119 9.72 -12.24 -10.68
CA SER A 119 8.91 -13.42 -10.94
C SER A 119 7.47 -12.98 -11.25
N GLU A 120 6.88 -13.46 -12.34
CA GLU A 120 5.50 -13.14 -12.69
C GLU A 120 4.54 -13.77 -11.68
N PHE A 121 3.73 -12.93 -11.01
CA PHE A 121 2.68 -13.39 -10.12
C PHE A 121 1.32 -12.99 -10.67
N TYR A 122 0.40 -13.95 -10.76
CA TYR A 122 -0.99 -13.66 -11.07
C TYR A 122 -1.61 -12.85 -9.93
N ILE A 123 -2.13 -11.68 -10.28
CA ILE A 123 -2.84 -10.79 -9.35
C ILE A 123 -4.31 -10.72 -9.73
N GLU A 124 -5.17 -10.57 -8.72
CA GLU A 124 -6.59 -10.34 -8.94
C GLU A 124 -6.79 -9.02 -9.71
N THR A 125 -7.32 -9.14 -10.93
CA THR A 125 -7.67 -8.01 -11.78
C THR A 125 -9.07 -7.54 -11.44
N SER A 126 -9.26 -6.22 -11.36
CA SER A 126 -10.61 -5.69 -11.18
C SER A 126 -11.46 -5.96 -12.42
N ASN A 127 -12.79 -6.04 -12.30
CA ASN A 127 -13.68 -6.20 -13.46
C ASN A 127 -13.75 -4.97 -14.39
N SER A 128 -13.14 -3.85 -14.01
CA SER A 128 -13.08 -2.65 -14.85
C SER A 128 -11.84 -2.70 -15.75
N LEU A 129 -12.05 -2.60 -17.06
CA LEU A 129 -11.00 -2.62 -18.08
C LEU A 129 -9.95 -1.51 -17.88
N ASP A 130 -10.39 -0.31 -17.49
CA ASP A 130 -9.49 0.83 -17.24
C ASP A 130 -8.53 0.55 -16.08
N ILE A 131 -9.03 -0.11 -15.03
CA ILE A 131 -8.24 -0.47 -13.85
C ILE A 131 -7.35 -1.67 -14.17
N GLN A 132 -7.80 -2.63 -15.00
CA GLN A 132 -6.94 -3.74 -15.45
C GLN A 132 -5.68 -3.24 -16.16
N ALA A 133 -5.84 -2.31 -17.09
CA ALA A 133 -4.72 -1.70 -17.82
C ALA A 133 -3.73 -1.00 -16.86
N ALA A 134 -4.22 -0.32 -15.83
CA ALA A 134 -3.38 0.34 -14.83
C ALA A 134 -2.70 -0.64 -13.85
N THR A 135 -3.32 -1.80 -13.57
CA THR A 135 -2.81 -2.76 -12.58
C THR A 135 -1.54 -3.45 -13.07
N ILE A 136 -1.45 -3.74 -14.38
CA ILE A 136 -0.28 -4.35 -15.02
C ILE A 136 0.95 -3.41 -14.96
N LEU A 137 0.74 -2.09 -15.01
CA LEU A 137 1.83 -1.12 -14.92
C LEU A 137 2.37 -0.95 -13.49
N LEU A 138 1.54 -1.19 -12.48
CA LEU A 138 1.93 -1.04 -11.06
C LEU A 138 2.71 -2.24 -10.53
N SER A 139 2.50 -3.46 -11.04
CA SER A 139 3.29 -4.63 -10.65
C SER A 139 4.76 -4.53 -11.08
N VAL A 140 5.07 -3.72 -12.09
CA VAL A 140 6.46 -3.47 -12.54
C VAL A 140 7.12 -2.30 -11.78
N LEU A 141 6.33 -1.40 -11.19
CA LEU A 141 6.83 -0.14 -10.59
C LEU A 141 6.95 -0.14 -9.05
N LEU A 142 6.50 -1.20 -8.38
CA LEU A 142 6.48 -1.29 -6.90
C LEU A 142 7.47 -2.30 -6.30
N THR A 143 8.33 -2.85 -7.14
CA THR A 143 9.60 -3.50 -6.78
C THR A 143 10.75 -2.66 -7.29
#